data_AF-A0A2P7NYG7-F1
#
_entry.id   AF-A0A2P7NYG7-F1
#
_cell.length_a   1.000
_cell.length_b   1.000
_cell.length_c   1.000
_cell.angle_alpha   90.00
_cell.angle_beta   90.00
_cell.angle_gamma   90.00
#
_symmetry.space_group_name_H-M   'P 1'
#
loop_
_entity.id
_entity.type
_entity.pdbx_description
1 polymer ?
#
loop_
_entity_poly.entity_id
_entity_poly.type
_entity_poly.pdbx_seq_one_letter_code
_entity_poly.pdbx_strand_id
1 'polypeptide(L)'
;MTPEEFRNGLTRLNWKQSDFAMEAGLSPVSVSNWLTGVAPLPVWAQRHLELLLTLHDLAAKLLEPPTKKARIARREAALPVDRNA
;
A
#
# COMPACT_ATOMS: atom_id res chain seq x y z
N MET A 1 7.66 -12.34 5.70
CA MET A 1 6.57 -12.60 4.73
C MET A 1 6.79 -13.94 4.05
N THR A 2 5.79 -14.81 4.01
CA THR A 2 5.81 -16.08 3.26
C THR A 2 5.47 -15.86 1.78
N PRO A 3 5.78 -16.80 0.88
CA PRO A 3 5.30 -16.77 -0.50
C PRO A 3 3.79 -16.55 -0.64
N GLU A 4 3.00 -17.17 0.23
CA GLU A 4 1.54 -17.04 0.21
C GLU A 4 1.08 -15.64 0.65
N GLU A 5 1.67 -15.11 1.71
CA GLU A 5 1.42 -13.72 2.14
C GLU A 5 1.79 -12.72 1.04
N PHE A 6 2.88 -12.98 0.31
CA PHE A 6 3.30 -12.15 -0.81
C PHE A 6 2.25 -12.16 -1.94
N ARG A 7 1.73 -13.34 -2.32
CA ARG A 7 0.64 -13.44 -3.31
C ARG A 7 -0.60 -12.68 -2.87
N ASN A 8 -1.00 -12.87 -1.61
CA ASN A 8 -2.16 -12.18 -1.05
C ASN A 8 -1.97 -10.65 -1.06
N GLY A 9 -0.75 -10.17 -0.79
CA GLY A 9 -0.40 -8.75 -0.92
C GLY A 9 -0.54 -8.24 -2.36
N LEU A 10 -0.07 -8.99 -3.35
CA LEU A 10 -0.28 -8.64 -4.77
C LEU A 10 -1.77 -8.58 -5.12
N THR A 11 -2.57 -9.55 -4.67
CA THR A 11 -4.02 -9.57 -4.89
C THR A 11 -4.70 -8.35 -4.26
N ARG A 12 -4.27 -7.90 -3.07
CA ARG A 12 -4.78 -6.66 -2.45
C ARG A 12 -4.53 -5.41 -3.29
N LEU A 13 -3.42 -5.37 -4.03
CA LEU A 13 -3.10 -4.30 -4.97
C LEU A 13 -3.76 -4.49 -6.36
N ASN A 14 -4.53 -5.57 -6.55
CA ASN A 14 -5.03 -6.03 -7.84
C ASN A 14 -3.90 -6.26 -8.87
N TRP A 15 -2.74 -6.72 -8.40
CA TRP A 15 -1.55 -6.99 -9.21
C TRP A 15 -1.35 -8.47 -9.43
N LYS A 16 -0.80 -8.80 -10.60
CA LYS A 16 -0.19 -10.10 -10.93
C LYS A 16 1.29 -10.09 -10.57
N GLN A 17 1.89 -11.27 -10.55
CA GLN A 17 3.35 -11.43 -10.37
C GLN A 17 4.15 -10.68 -11.47
N SER A 18 3.62 -10.63 -12.69
CA SER A 18 4.22 -9.89 -13.81
C SER A 18 4.24 -8.38 -13.57
N ASP A 19 3.24 -7.85 -12.86
CA ASP A 19 3.12 -6.42 -12.61
C ASP A 19 4.16 -6.00 -11.56
N PHE A 20 4.29 -6.78 -10.50
CA PHE A 20 5.38 -6.60 -9.53
C PHE A 20 6.76 -6.74 -10.19
N ALA A 21 6.94 -7.73 -11.07
CA ALA A 21 8.21 -7.91 -11.78
C ALA A 21 8.53 -6.69 -12.66
N MET A 22 7.55 -6.17 -13.39
CA MET A 22 7.72 -4.99 -14.23
C MET A 22 8.07 -3.75 -13.41
N GLU A 23 7.36 -3.51 -12.31
CA GLU A 23 7.58 -2.37 -11.42
C GLU A 23 8.98 -2.44 -10.76
N ALA A 24 9.35 -3.62 -10.27
CA ALA A 24 10.63 -3.82 -9.58
C ALA A 24 11.83 -4.02 -10.54
N GLY A 25 11.63 -3.95 -11.87
CA GLY A 25 12.70 -4.15 -12.86
C GLY A 25 13.26 -5.58 -12.91
N LEU A 26 12.42 -6.57 -12.64
CA LEU A 26 12.77 -8.00 -12.58
C LEU A 26 12.17 -8.79 -13.74
N SER A 27 12.65 -10.02 -13.92
CA SER A 27 11.94 -11.00 -14.74
C SER A 27 10.74 -11.59 -13.99
N PRO A 28 9.60 -11.85 -14.65
CA PRO A 28 8.48 -12.57 -14.04
C PRO A 28 8.87 -13.97 -13.52
N VAL A 29 9.86 -14.60 -14.15
CA VAL A 29 10.40 -15.91 -13.72
C VAL A 29 11.08 -15.80 -12.36
N SER A 30 11.82 -14.73 -12.09
CA SER A 30 12.44 -14.49 -10.79
C SER A 30 11.39 -14.45 -9.67
N VAL A 31 10.29 -13.73 -9.90
CA VAL A 31 9.17 -13.64 -8.94
C VAL A 31 8.48 -15.00 -8.79
N SER A 32 8.23 -15.71 -9.89
CA SER A 32 7.66 -17.07 -9.87
C SER A 32 8.50 -18.03 -9.03
N ASN A 33 9.83 -18.02 -9.20
CA ASN A 33 10.76 -18.88 -8.45
C ASN A 33 10.69 -18.63 -6.94
N TRP A 34 10.49 -17.39 -6.51
CA TRP A 34 10.27 -17.09 -5.09
C TRP A 34 8.96 -17.67 -4.58
N LEU A 35 7.93 -17.57 -5.40
CA LEU A 35 6.58 -17.96 -5.01
C LEU A 35 6.37 -19.48 -5.06
N THR A 36 7.13 -20.21 -5.86
CA THR A 36 7.10 -21.68 -5.92
C THR A 36 8.13 -22.34 -5.00
N GLY A 37 8.96 -21.56 -4.32
CA GLY A 37 9.98 -22.06 -3.40
C GLY A 37 11.26 -22.56 -4.08
N VAL A 38 11.41 -22.34 -5.39
CA VAL A 38 12.66 -22.62 -6.14
C VAL A 38 13.81 -21.73 -5.66
N ALA A 39 13.49 -20.50 -5.26
CA ALA A 39 14.45 -19.58 -4.67
C ALA A 39 13.83 -18.91 -3.42
N PRO A 40 14.65 -18.48 -2.44
CA PRO A 40 14.13 -17.76 -1.29
C PRO A 40 13.57 -16.40 -1.72
N LEU A 41 12.44 -16.02 -1.13
CA LEU A 41 11.83 -14.70 -1.31
C LEU A 41 12.72 -13.62 -0.67
N PRO A 42 13.35 -12.71 -1.44
CA PRO A 42 14.30 -11.75 -0.90
C PRO A 42 13.65 -10.76 0.08
N VAL A 43 14.35 -10.42 1.16
CA VAL A 43 13.84 -9.49 2.19
C VAL A 43 13.46 -8.14 1.59
N TRP A 44 14.26 -7.61 0.67
CA TRP A 44 13.96 -6.32 0.03
C TRP A 44 12.63 -6.36 -0.73
N ALA A 45 12.31 -7.47 -1.40
CA ALA A 45 11.05 -7.60 -2.15
C ALA A 45 9.86 -7.63 -1.19
N GLN A 46 10.01 -8.30 -0.05
CA GLN A 46 9.01 -8.28 1.03
C GLN A 46 8.77 -6.85 1.53
N ARG A 47 9.83 -6.09 1.82
CA ARG A 47 9.73 -4.69 2.28
C ARG A 47 9.17 -3.76 1.20
N HIS A 48 9.51 -4.00 -0.07
CA HIS A 48 8.95 -3.25 -1.18
C HIS A 48 7.43 -3.45 -1.25
N LEU A 49 6.96 -4.70 -1.22
CA LEU A 49 5.52 -4.98 -1.24
C LEU A 49 4.79 -4.37 -0.01
N GLU A 50 5.38 -4.44 1.18
CA GLU A 50 4.85 -3.79 2.38
C GLU A 50 4.70 -2.26 2.21
N LEU A 51 5.69 -1.61 1.58
CA LEU A 51 5.63 -0.19 1.26
C LEU A 51 4.47 0.12 0.30
N LEU A 52 4.33 -0.65 -0.78
CA LEU A 52 3.26 -0.46 -1.76
C LEU A 52 1.87 -0.62 -1.12
N LEU A 53 1.70 -1.61 -0.25
CA LEU A 53 0.46 -1.80 0.52
C LEU A 53 0.19 -0.62 1.45
N THR A 54 1.21 -0.10 2.12
CA THR A 54 1.09 1.07 3.00
C THR A 54 0.66 2.31 2.20
N LEU A 55 1.24 2.52 1.01
CA LEU A 55 0.86 3.61 0.13
C LEU A 55 -0.55 3.44 -0.42
N HIS A 56 -0.96 2.22 -0.77
CA HIS A 56 -2.33 1.91 -1.20
C HIS A 56 -3.34 2.24 -0.10
N ASP A 57 -3.10 1.79 1.13
CA ASP A 57 -3.99 2.04 2.26
C ASP A 57 -4.02 3.54 2.62
N LEU A 58 -2.88 4.23 2.51
CA LEU A 58 -2.80 5.67 2.70
C LEU A 58 -3.57 6.44 1.60
N ALA A 59 -3.42 6.04 0.35
CA ALA A 59 -4.11 6.64 -0.78
C ALA A 59 -5.63 6.46 -0.64
N ALA A 60 -6.11 5.28 -0.27
CA ALA A 60 -7.51 5.04 0.02
C ALA A 60 -8.02 6.00 1.12
N LYS A 61 -7.27 6.13 2.22
CA LYS A 61 -7.64 7.02 3.33
C LYS A 61 -7.66 8.52 2.96
N LEU A 62 -6.73 8.96 2.12
CA LEU A 62 -6.57 10.39 1.79
C LEU A 62 -7.39 10.85 0.59
N LEU A 63 -7.65 9.94 -0.37
CA LEU A 63 -8.39 10.24 -1.59
C LEU A 63 -9.89 9.99 -1.44
N GLU A 64 -10.35 9.32 -0.38
CA GLU A 64 -11.75 9.39 0.04
C GLU A 64 -12.16 10.86 0.25
N PRO A 65 -13.16 11.37 -0.49
CA PRO A 65 -13.63 12.74 -0.30
C PRO A 65 -13.99 12.94 1.18
N PRO A 66 -13.53 14.03 1.83
CA PRO A 66 -13.77 14.21 3.24
C PRO A 66 -15.27 14.22 3.48
N THR A 67 -15.73 13.29 4.32
CA THR A 67 -17.14 13.19 4.70
C THR A 67 -17.63 14.54 5.24
N LYS A 68 -18.95 14.80 5.16
CA LYS A 68 -19.54 16.02 5.72
C LYS A 68 -19.08 16.25 7.17
N LYS A 69 -18.97 15.18 7.97
CA LYS A 69 -18.45 15.19 9.35
C LYS A 69 -16.97 15.61 9.42
N ALA A 70 -16.11 15.06 8.58
CA ALA A 70 -14.70 15.45 8.52
C ALA A 70 -14.50 16.91 8.07
N ARG A 71 -15.35 17.40 7.16
CA ARG A 71 -15.37 18.82 6.74
C ARG A 71 -15.81 19.75 7.87
N ILE A 72 -16.84 19.36 8.63
CA ILE A 72 -17.31 20.11 9.80
C ILE A 72 -16.23 20.15 10.89
N ALA A 73 -15.62 19.01 11.23
CA ALA A 73 -14.55 18.94 12.22
C ALA A 73 -13.33 19.80 11.84
N ARG A 74 -12.93 19.80 10.56
CA ARG A 74 -11.87 20.71 10.06
C ARG A 74 -12.27 22.18 10.19
N ARG A 75 -13.52 22.52 9.90
CA ARG A 75 -14.02 23.89 10.03
C ARG A 75 -14.03 24.34 11.48
N GLU A 76 -14.49 23.49 12.40
CA GLU A 76 -14.50 23.75 13.84
C GLU A 76 -13.09 23.90 14.41
N ALA A 77 -12.16 23.04 14.01
CA ALA A 77 -10.75 23.12 14.40
C ALA A 77 -10.02 24.35 13.82
N ALA A 78 -10.50 24.89 12.70
CA ALA A 78 -9.96 26.10 12.07
C ALA A 78 -10.61 27.40 12.57
N LEU A 79 -11.64 27.32 13.44
CA LEU A 79 -12.17 28.49 14.11
C LEU A 79 -11.13 28.96 15.15
N PRO A 80 -10.80 30.26 15.20
CA PRO A 80 -9.88 30.76 16.20
C PRO A 80 -10.46 30.52 17.59
N VAL A 81 -9.63 29.99 18.49
CA VAL A 81 -9.99 29.65 19.88
C VAL A 81 -10.31 30.90 20.70
N ASP A 82 -9.98 32.09 20.21
CA ASP A 82 -10.14 33.33 20.97
C ASP A 82 -11.20 34.25 20.37
N ARG A 83 -12.34 34.32 21.07
CA ARG A 83 -13.30 35.43 20.98
C ARG A 83 -13.59 35.93 22.38
N ASN A 84 -12.57 36.32 23.16
CA ASN A 84 -12.74 37.19 24.33
C ASN A 84 -11.41 37.90 24.65
N ALA A 85 -11.16 39.03 23.99
CA ALA A 85 -10.23 40.07 24.42
C ALA A 85 -10.98 41.41 24.44
#